data_AF-A0A843SIT3-F1
#
_entry.id   AF-A0A843SIT3-F1
#
_cell.length_a   1.000
_cell.length_b   1.000
_cell.length_c   1.000
_cell.angle_alpha   90.00
_cell.angle_beta   90.00
_cell.angle_gamma   90.00
#
_symmetry.space_group_name_H-M   'P 1'
#
loop_
_entity.id
_entity.type
_entity.pdbx_description
1 polymer ?
#
loop_
_entity_poly.entity_id
_entity_poly.type
_entity_poly.pdbx_seq_one_letter_code
_entity_poly.pdbx_strand_id
1 'polypeptide(L)' 'NVDGAIAAICADLGFAYELGNAVFLISRLPGLIAHAHEERARQSPMRQIDPKDHDYDGSRERRLPEGRK' A
#
# COMPACT_ATOMS: atom_id res chain seq x y z
N ASN A 1 -5.80 -16.18 -8.53
CA ASN A 1 -6.22 -14.82 -8.13
C ASN A 1 -6.28 -13.95 -9.39
N VAL A 2 -6.58 -12.66 -9.29
CA VAL A 2 -6.63 -11.76 -10.45
C VAL A 2 -5.28 -11.66 -11.18
N ASP A 3 -4.17 -11.70 -10.45
CA ASP A 3 -2.82 -11.61 -11.02
C ASP A 3 -2.53 -12.78 -11.96
N GLY A 4 -2.88 -14.01 -11.55
CA GLY A 4 -2.73 -15.20 -12.38
C GLY A 4 -3.59 -15.17 -13.65
N ALA A 5 -4.80 -14.60 -13.58
CA ALA A 5 -5.67 -14.45 -14.74
C ALA A 5 -5.11 -13.43 -15.75
N ILE A 6 -4.62 -12.28 -15.25
CA ILE A 6 -3.96 -11.27 -16.10
C ILE A 6 -2.70 -11.86 -16.74
N ALA A 7 -1.89 -12.59 -15.97
CA ALA A 7 -0.67 -13.22 -16.48
C ALA A 7 -0.95 -14.25 -17.59
N ALA A 8 -1.97 -15.10 -17.43
CA ALA A 8 -2.36 -16.07 -18.45
C ALA A 8 -2.79 -15.39 -19.75
N ILE A 9 -3.64 -14.36 -19.67
CA ILE A 9 -4.10 -13.61 -20.85
C ILE A 9 -2.94 -12.88 -21.53
N CYS A 10 -2.05 -12.24 -20.77
CA CYS A 10 -0.87 -11.59 -21.34
C CYS A 10 0.04 -12.58 -22.06
N ALA A 11 0.21 -13.79 -21.52
CA ALA A 11 0.97 -14.86 -22.16
C ALA A 11 0.31 -15.32 -23.48
N ASP A 12 -1.01 -15.53 -23.48
CA ASP A 12 -1.77 -15.89 -24.68
C ASP A 12 -1.70 -14.80 -25.78
N LEU A 13 -1.61 -13.53 -25.38
CA LEU A 13 -1.44 -12.38 -26.27
C LEU A 13 0.02 -12.18 -26.74
N GLY A 14 0.97 -12.99 -26.27
CA GLY A 14 2.38 -12.92 -26.67
C GLY A 14 3.17 -11.79 -26.02
N PHE A 15 2.72 -11.26 -24.88
CA PHE A 15 3.49 -10.27 -24.13
C PHE A 15 4.72 -10.92 -23.48
N ALA A 16 5.83 -10.19 -23.44
CA ALA A 16 7.00 -10.57 -22.65
C ALA A 16 6.62 -10.62 -21.15
N TYR A 17 7.12 -11.62 -20.41
CA TYR A 17 6.73 -11.83 -19.01
C TYR A 17 7.14 -10.63 -18.11
N GLU A 18 8.18 -9.90 -18.51
CA GLU A 18 8.64 -8.67 -17.86
C GLU A 18 7.58 -7.55 -17.94
N LEU A 19 6.68 -7.59 -18.91
CA LEU A 19 5.62 -6.59 -19.12
C LEU A 19 4.31 -6.93 -18.41
N GLY A 20 4.14 -8.12 -17.84
CA GLY A 20 2.89 -8.53 -17.18
C GLY A 20 2.49 -7.58 -16.04
N ASN A 21 3.46 -7.13 -15.24
CA ASN A 21 3.24 -6.17 -14.17
C ASN A 21 2.89 -4.76 -14.69
N ALA A 22 3.30 -4.40 -15.91
CA ALA A 22 3.00 -3.08 -16.48
C ALA A 22 1.50 -2.91 -16.75
N VAL A 23 0.82 -3.96 -17.23
CA VAL A 23 -0.63 -3.95 -17.45
C VAL A 23 -1.38 -3.72 -16.13
N PHE A 24 -0.96 -4.41 -15.06
CA PHE A 24 -1.53 -4.20 -13.74
C PHE A 24 -1.32 -2.76 -13.25
N LEU A 25 -0.10 -2.22 -13.35
CA LEU A 25 0.21 -0.86 -12.92
C LEU A 25 -0.59 0.21 -13.67
N ILE A 26 -0.67 0.11 -15.00
CA ILE A 26 -1.41 1.05 -15.84
C ILE A 26 -2.90 1.05 -15.46
N SER A 27 -3.48 -0.12 -15.25
CA SER A 27 -4.89 -0.23 -14.86
C SER A 27 -5.17 0.31 -13.46
N ARG A 28 -4.21 0.21 -12.53
CA ARG A 28 -4.38 0.64 -11.13
C ARG A 28 -4.14 2.14 -10.92
N LEU A 29 -3.28 2.75 -11.73
CA LEU A 29 -2.84 4.14 -11.59
C LEU A 29 -4.01 5.16 -11.53
N PRO A 30 -5.04 5.10 -12.40
CA PRO A 30 -6.16 6.03 -12.34
C PRO A 30 -6.94 5.97 -11.01
N GLY A 31 -7.12 4.76 -10.47
CA GLY A 31 -7.80 4.57 -9.19
C GLY A 31 -7.00 5.16 -8.02
N LEU A 32 -5.69 4.97 -8.01
CA LEU A 32 -4.81 5.58 -7.00
C LEU A 32 -4.86 7.11 -7.06
N ILE A 33 -4.84 7.69 -8.27
CA ILE A 33 -4.97 9.13 -8.47
C ILE A 33 -6.32 9.62 -7.97
N ALA A 34 -7.41 8.92 -8.29
CA ALA A 34 -8.75 9.27 -7.85
C ALA A 34 -8.87 9.26 -6.33
N HIS A 35 -8.39 8.21 -5.66
CA HIS A 35 -8.40 8.12 -4.20
C HIS A 35 -7.51 9.20 -3.55
N ALA A 36 -6.32 9.46 -4.09
CA ALA A 36 -5.46 10.52 -3.58
C ALA A 36 -6.09 11.92 -3.76
N HIS A 37 -6.80 12.14 -4.86
CA HIS A 37 -7.55 13.38 -5.08
C HIS A 37 -8.74 13.49 -4.12
N GLU A 38 -9.53 12.43 -3.96
CA GLU A 38 -10.67 12.39 -3.05
C GLU A 38 -10.26 12.66 -1.59
N GLU A 39 -9.21 11.99 -1.11
CA GLU A 39 -8.70 12.17 0.26
C GLU A 39 -8.31 13.63 0.50
N ARG A 40 -7.55 14.23 -0.43
CA ARG A 40 -7.12 15.64 -0.33
C ARG A 40 -8.29 16.63 -0.40
N ALA A 41 -9.32 16.30 -1.18
CA ALA A 41 -10.46 17.20 -1.40
C ALA A 41 -11.51 17.12 -0.29
N ARG A 42 -11.66 15.97 0.37
CA ARG A 42 -12.78 15.70 1.30
C ARG A 42 -12.37 15.54 2.75
N GLN A 43 -11.10 15.27 3.04
CA GLN A 43 -10.63 14.96 4.39
C GLN A 43 -9.68 16.04 4.93
N SER A 44 -9.63 16.16 6.26
CA SER A 44 -8.68 17.04 6.92
C SER A 44 -7.24 16.57 6.71
N PRO A 45 -6.28 17.49 6.55
CA PRO A 45 -4.87 17.13 6.55
C PRO A 45 -4.50 16.32 7.81
N MET A 46 -3.67 15.28 7.64
CA MET A 46 -3.25 14.37 8.71
C MET A 46 -4.41 13.66 9.44
N ARG A 47 -5.48 13.32 8.73
CA ARG A 47 -6.55 12.47 9.28
C ARG A 47 -5.95 11.17 9.81
N GLN A 48 -6.28 10.82 11.06
CA GLN A 48 -5.90 9.53 11.63
C GLN A 48 -6.66 8.42 10.91
N ILE A 49 -5.92 7.49 10.33
CA ILE A 49 -6.47 6.27 9.74
C ILE A 49 -6.39 5.20 10.83
N ASP A 50 -7.52 4.51 11.06
CA ASP A 50 -7.80 3.54 12.11
C ASP A 50 -6.64 3.22 13.08
N PRO A 51 -6.56 3.94 14.20
CA PRO A 51 -5.51 3.74 15.18
C PRO A 51 -5.80 2.56 16.12
N LYS A 52 -6.85 1.77 15.93
CA LYS A 52 -7.28 0.77 16.93
C LYS A 52 -6.86 -0.65 16.60
N ASP A 53 -6.78 -1.01 15.32
CA ASP A 53 -6.34 -2.35 14.89
C ASP A 53 -4.81 -2.39 14.72
N HIS A 54 -4.09 -2.22 15.82
CA HIS A 54 -2.65 -2.44 15.86
C HIS A 54 -2.23 -3.17 17.13
N ASP A 55 -1.31 -4.12 17.01
CA ASP A 55 -0.64 -4.76 18.13
C ASP A 55 0.76 -4.16 18.30
N TYR A 56 1.07 -3.69 19.51
CA TYR A 56 2.41 -3.25 19.86
C TYR A 56 3.21 -4.43 20.44
N ASP A 57 4.20 -4.91 19.70
CA ASP A 57 5.09 -6.02 20.09
C ASP A 57 6.39 -5.55 20.77
N GLY A 58 6.52 -4.25 20.99
CA GLY A 58 7.72 -3.64 21.57
C GLY A 58 7.87 -3.85 23.08
N SER A 59 8.99 -3.35 23.61
CA SER A 59 9.25 -3.42 25.05
C SER A 59 8.21 -2.64 25.86
N ARG A 60 7.84 -3.18 27.01
CA ARG A 60 6.97 -2.47 27.97
C ARG A 60 7.63 -1.16 28.42
N GLU A 61 6.77 -0.23 28.84
CA GLU A 61 7.22 1.01 29.47
C GLU A 61 8.23 0.70 30.59
N ARG A 62 9.37 1.39 30.55
CA ARG A 62 10.48 1.20 31.48
C ARG A 62 11.07 2.55 31.86
N ARG A 63 11.53 2.66 33.11
CA ARG A 63 12.21 3.87 33.58
C ARG A 63 13.58 3.99 32.90
N LEU A 64 13.94 5.22 32.56
CA LEU A 64 15.29 5.52 32.08
C LEU A 64 16.28 5.35 33.23
N PRO A 65 17.47 4.75 32.99
CA PRO A 65 18.51 4.67 34.01
C PRO A 65 19.04 6.07 34.34
N GLU A 66 19.29 6.34 35.62
CA GLU A 66 19.86 7.60 36.09
C GLU A 66 21.34 7.68 35.69
N GLY A 67 21.61 8.44 34.63
CA GLY A 67 22.96 8.79 34.18
C GLY A 67 23.47 7.95 33.00
N ARG A 68 23.90 8.66 31.96
CA ARG A 68 24.78 8.11 30.93
C ARG A 68 26.19 8.11 31.52
N LYS A 69 26.75 6.94 31.81
CA LYS A 69 28.21 6.84 32.05
C LYS A 69 28.97 7.19 30.79
#